data_AF-A0A832M3H6-F1
#
_entry.id   AF-A0A832M3H6-F1
#
_cell.length_a   1.000
_cell.length_b   1.000
_cell.length_c   1.000
_cell.angle_alpha   90.00
_cell.angle_beta   90.00
_cell.angle_gamma   90.00
#
_symmetry.space_group_name_H-M   'P 1'
#
loop_
_entity.id
_entity.type
_entity.pdbx_description
1 polymer ?
#
loop_
_entity_poly.entity_id
_entity_poly.type
_entity_poly.pdbx_seq_one_letter_code
_entity_poly.pdbx_strand_id
1 'polypeptide(L)'
;MPYYPPISAGVWQDLTLLNSWVNFGDPVAPIGCCVDSLQTVWMRGLGVGTIATDSVICVLPIEFRPAYRKVFAVVTGLLGYGDSFGRIDVSADGSVILLSGQAGFVSLDNVAFKAGS
;
A
#
# COMPACT_ATOMS: atom_id res chain seq x y z
N MET A 1 16.14 0.12 33.73
CA MET A 1 15.82 0.52 32.34
C MET A 1 15.29 -0.70 31.60
N PRO A 2 14.07 -0.69 31.03
CA PRO A 2 13.63 -1.79 30.20
C PRO A 2 14.45 -1.81 28.90
N TYR A 3 14.91 -3.00 28.49
CA TYR A 3 15.56 -3.21 27.21
C TYR A 3 14.50 -3.13 26.10
N TYR A 4 14.62 -2.15 25.22
CA TYR A 4 13.89 -2.13 23.95
C TYR A 4 14.80 -2.77 22.91
N PRO A 5 14.46 -3.95 22.36
CA PRO A 5 15.19 -4.48 21.22
C PRO A 5 15.16 -3.44 20.08
N PRO A 6 16.27 -3.23 19.36
CA PRO A 6 16.27 -2.33 18.21
C PRO A 6 15.27 -2.84 17.17
N ILE A 7 14.45 -1.93 16.64
CA ILE A 7 13.52 -2.27 15.56
C ILE A 7 14.37 -2.52 14.31
N SER A 8 14.34 -3.75 13.79
CA SER A 8 14.94 -4.03 12.50
C SER A 8 13.98 -3.59 11.40
N ALA A 9 14.46 -2.76 10.48
CA ALA A 9 13.73 -2.47 9.25
C ALA A 9 13.54 -3.78 8.45
N GLY A 10 12.37 -3.94 7.84
CA GLY A 10 12.10 -5.05 6.95
C GLY A 10 12.86 -4.96 5.64
N VAL A 11 12.98 -6.09 4.95
CA VAL A 11 13.46 -6.13 3.56
C VAL A 11 12.30 -5.75 2.65
N TRP A 12 12.50 -4.74 1.80
CA TRP A 12 11.49 -4.33 0.82
C TRP A 12 11.34 -5.37 -0.28
N GLN A 13 10.09 -5.74 -0.53
CA GLN A 13 9.68 -6.61 -1.62
C GLN A 13 8.71 -5.85 -2.53
N ASP A 14 9.00 -5.85 -3.82
CA ASP A 14 8.10 -5.27 -4.82
C ASP A 14 6.90 -6.21 -5.05
N LEU A 15 5.71 -5.64 -5.16
CA LEU A 15 4.47 -6.39 -5.33
C LEU A 15 4.11 -6.50 -6.81
N THR A 16 3.52 -7.64 -7.18
CA THR A 16 2.93 -7.80 -8.51
C THR A 16 1.60 -7.05 -8.56
N LEU A 17 1.49 -6.12 -9.51
CA LEU A 17 0.29 -5.33 -9.73
C LEU A 17 -0.71 -6.08 -10.62
N LEU A 18 -2.00 -5.90 -10.34
CA LEU A 18 -3.12 -6.58 -10.99
C LEU A 18 -3.97 -5.58 -11.77
N ASN A 19 -4.95 -6.07 -12.55
CA ASN A 19 -5.98 -5.24 -13.18
C ASN A 19 -5.46 -4.02 -13.97
N SER A 20 -4.33 -4.19 -14.67
CA SER A 20 -3.66 -3.13 -15.43
C SER A 20 -3.09 -1.97 -14.60
N TRP A 21 -2.99 -2.13 -13.29
CA TRP A 21 -2.17 -1.26 -12.47
C TRP A 21 -0.70 -1.42 -12.84
N VAL A 22 0.00 -0.30 -12.93
CA VAL A 22 1.44 -0.25 -13.21
C VAL A 22 2.12 0.66 -12.20
N ASN A 23 3.42 0.44 -11.97
CA ASN A 23 4.21 1.36 -11.17
C ASN A 23 4.30 2.72 -11.88
N PHE A 24 4.27 3.80 -11.12
CA PHE A 24 4.39 5.16 -11.67
C PHE A 24 5.70 5.35 -12.46
N GLY A 25 6.80 4.78 -11.96
CA GLY A 25 8.12 4.86 -12.58
C GLY A 25 9.04 5.86 -11.88
N ASP A 26 10.23 6.05 -12.45
CA ASP A 26 11.27 6.94 -11.92
C ASP A 26 10.79 8.39 -11.79
N PRO A 27 11.18 9.14 -10.73
CA PRO A 27 12.10 8.80 -9.64
C PRO A 27 11.42 8.15 -8.42
N VAL A 28 10.23 7.58 -8.58
CA VAL A 28 9.42 7.05 -7.48
C VAL A 28 9.65 5.54 -7.31
N ALA A 29 9.71 5.08 -6.07
CA ALA A 29 9.83 3.65 -5.79
C ALA A 29 8.61 2.87 -6.33
N PRO A 30 8.81 1.64 -6.82
CA PRO A 30 7.70 0.76 -7.17
C PRO A 30 6.86 0.42 -5.94
N ILE A 31 5.60 0.06 -6.15
CA ILE A 31 4.73 -0.44 -5.10
C ILE A 31 5.36 -1.70 -4.48
N GLY A 32 5.52 -1.65 -3.17
CA GLY A 32 6.12 -2.74 -2.42
C GLY A 32 5.73 -2.71 -0.96
N CYS A 33 6.10 -3.77 -0.25
CA CYS A 33 5.90 -3.88 1.19
C CYS A 33 7.11 -4.49 1.90
N CYS A 34 7.21 -4.24 3.20
CA CYS A 34 8.10 -4.97 4.10
C CYS A 34 7.43 -5.15 5.46
N VAL A 35 7.96 -6.06 6.28
CA VAL A 35 7.53 -6.21 7.68
C VAL A 35 8.72 -5.94 8.61
N ASP A 36 8.50 -5.11 9.63
CA ASP A 36 9.50 -4.87 10.67
C ASP A 36 9.49 -5.95 11.76
N SER A 37 10.47 -5.88 12.66
CA SER A 37 10.56 -6.82 13.80
C SER A 37 9.40 -6.72 14.79
N LEU A 38 8.52 -5.72 14.67
CA LEU A 38 7.31 -5.56 15.48
C LEU A 38 6.05 -6.08 14.77
N GLN A 39 6.18 -6.79 13.65
CA GLN A 39 5.07 -7.25 12.81
C GLN A 39 4.25 -6.09 12.22
N THR A 40 4.85 -4.93 12.02
CA THR A 40 4.24 -3.84 11.27
C THR A 40 4.60 -3.99 9.80
N VAL A 41 3.59 -4.16 8.98
CA VAL A 41 3.69 -4.08 7.52
C VAL A 41 3.75 -2.62 7.15
N TRP A 42 4.77 -2.27 6.38
CA TRP A 42 4.94 -0.95 5.76
C TRP A 42 4.77 -1.11 4.27
N MET A 43 4.03 -0.19 3.65
CA MET A 43 3.89 -0.10 2.21
C MET A 43 4.59 1.14 1.69
N ARG A 44 4.90 1.12 0.39
CA ARG A 44 5.52 2.25 -0.33
C ARG A 44 5.02 2.33 -1.76
N GLY A 45 5.38 3.42 -2.41
CA GLY A 45 5.36 3.57 -3.86
C GLY A 45 4.05 4.09 -4.41
N LEU A 46 4.09 4.47 -5.69
CA LEU A 46 2.94 5.01 -6.40
C LEU A 46 2.51 4.06 -7.54
N GLY A 47 1.21 3.82 -7.61
CA GLY A 47 0.58 3.05 -8.67
C GLY A 47 -0.22 3.96 -9.60
N VAL A 48 -0.20 3.65 -10.88
CA VAL A 48 -1.02 4.28 -11.93
C VAL A 48 -1.97 3.23 -12.46
N GLY A 49 -3.23 3.58 -12.61
CA GLY A 49 -4.25 2.66 -13.08
C GLY A 49 -5.60 3.33 -13.22
N THR A 50 -6.56 2.59 -13.77
CA THR A 50 -7.94 3.07 -13.84
C THR A 50 -8.56 3.01 -12.46
N ILE A 51 -9.04 4.17 -12.01
CA ILE A 51 -9.84 4.27 -10.79
C ILE A 51 -11.24 3.79 -11.12
N ALA A 52 -11.47 2.51 -10.86
CA ALA A 52 -12.79 1.92 -10.79
C ALA A 52 -13.09 1.62 -9.31
N THR A 53 -14.35 1.72 -8.92
CA THR A 53 -14.79 1.24 -7.61
C THR A 53 -14.39 -0.24 -7.46
N ASP A 54 -13.84 -0.59 -6.30
CA ASP A 54 -13.37 -1.95 -5.97
C ASP A 54 -12.22 -2.46 -6.86
N SER A 55 -11.38 -1.56 -7.39
CA SER A 55 -10.21 -1.94 -8.19
C SER A 55 -9.09 -2.49 -7.30
N VAL A 56 -8.75 -3.78 -7.47
CA VAL A 56 -7.64 -4.41 -6.74
C VAL A 56 -6.31 -4.03 -7.39
N ILE A 57 -5.45 -3.35 -6.63
CA ILE A 57 -4.11 -2.90 -7.06
C ILE A 57 -3.13 -4.07 -7.05
N CYS A 58 -3.09 -4.81 -5.93
CA CYS A 58 -2.21 -5.96 -5.72
C CYS A 58 -2.77 -6.85 -4.61
N VAL A 59 -2.16 -8.02 -4.42
CA VAL A 59 -2.46 -8.92 -3.31
C VAL A 59 -1.18 -9.14 -2.50
N LEU A 60 -1.28 -8.95 -1.20
CA LEU A 60 -0.18 -9.16 -0.26
C LEU A 60 0.11 -10.66 -0.07
N PRO A 61 1.40 -11.04 -0.02
CA PRO A 61 1.84 -12.31 0.54
C PRO A 61 1.22 -12.61 1.91
N ILE A 62 1.05 -13.89 2.24
CA ILE A 62 0.27 -14.32 3.41
C ILE A 62 0.83 -13.78 4.74
N GLU A 63 2.15 -13.65 4.82
CA GLU A 63 2.90 -13.12 5.94
C GLU A 63 2.69 -11.61 6.20
N PHE A 64 2.14 -10.88 5.22
CA PHE A 64 1.89 -9.44 5.32
C PHE A 64 0.40 -9.08 5.40
N ARG A 65 -0.48 -10.07 5.60
CA ARG A 65 -1.93 -9.84 5.64
C ARG A 65 -2.40 -9.38 7.02
N PRO A 66 -3.31 -8.40 7.11
CA PRO A 66 -3.96 -8.07 8.38
C PRO A 66 -5.02 -9.12 8.73
N ALA A 67 -5.36 -9.28 10.01
CA ALA A 67 -6.46 -10.19 10.39
C ALA A 67 -7.85 -9.64 10.04
N TYR A 68 -7.98 -8.31 10.00
CA TYR A 68 -9.23 -7.62 9.68
C TYR A 68 -8.95 -6.53 8.65
N ARG A 69 -9.97 -6.21 7.86
CA ARG A 69 -9.92 -5.12 6.88
C ARG A 69 -9.42 -3.84 7.53
N LYS A 70 -8.39 -3.23 6.93
CA LYS A 70 -7.85 -1.92 7.31
C LYS A 70 -8.27 -0.89 6.27
N VAL A 71 -8.55 0.32 6.72
CA VAL A 71 -9.04 1.43 5.88
C VAL A 71 -8.07 2.59 6.01
N PHE A 72 -7.62 3.14 4.89
CA PHE A 72 -6.66 4.23 4.88
C PHE A 72 -7.10 5.35 3.93
N ALA A 73 -6.92 6.58 4.39
CA ALA A 73 -6.87 7.73 3.49
C ALA A 73 -5.51 7.74 2.81
N VAL A 74 -5.49 7.96 1.51
CA VAL A 74 -4.27 8.01 0.69
C VAL A 74 -4.26 9.25 -0.17
N VAL A 75 -3.07 9.66 -0.63
CA VAL A 75 -2.97 10.69 -1.65
C VAL A 75 -3.21 10.05 -3.01
N THR A 76 -4.09 10.67 -3.79
CA THR A 76 -4.33 10.35 -5.19
C THR A 76 -4.21 11.62 -6.00
N GLY A 77 -3.89 11.55 -7.27
CA GLY A 77 -3.74 12.77 -8.05
C GLY A 77 -3.66 12.50 -9.54
N LEU A 78 -3.76 13.57 -10.31
CA LEU A 78 -3.56 13.55 -11.75
C LEU A 78 -2.47 14.55 -12.09
N LEU A 79 -1.48 14.11 -12.87
CA LEU A 79 -0.40 14.97 -13.33
C LEU A 79 -0.99 16.21 -14.03
N GLY A 80 -0.65 17.39 -13.51
CA GLY A 80 -1.12 18.67 -14.03
C GLY A 80 -2.45 19.18 -13.47
N TYR A 81 -3.16 18.41 -12.63
CA TYR A 81 -4.45 18.83 -12.04
C TYR A 81 -4.44 18.91 -10.50
N GLY A 82 -3.34 18.47 -9.86
CA GLY A 82 -3.14 18.55 -8.42
C GLY A 82 -3.55 17.29 -7.67
N ASP A 83 -3.23 17.29 -6.37
CA ASP A 83 -3.41 16.17 -5.45
C ASP A 83 -4.78 16.24 -4.75
N SER A 84 -5.30 15.06 -4.42
CA SER A 84 -6.58 14.85 -3.74
C SER A 84 -6.49 13.65 -2.78
N PHE A 85 -7.51 13.44 -1.97
CA PHE A 85 -7.59 12.30 -1.06
C PHE A 85 -8.41 11.17 -1.68
N GLY A 86 -7.87 9.95 -1.60
CA GLY A 86 -8.56 8.71 -1.91
C GLY A 86 -8.70 7.81 -0.69
N ARG A 87 -9.34 6.66 -0.88
CA ARG A 87 -9.47 5.60 0.12
C ARG A 87 -9.02 4.29 -0.46
N ILE A 88 -8.10 3.63 0.23
CA ILE A 88 -7.82 2.22 0.02
C ILE A 88 -8.27 1.40 1.22
N ASP A 89 -8.61 0.16 0.94
CA ASP A 89 -8.84 -0.85 1.95
C ASP A 89 -7.88 -2.03 1.71
N VAL A 90 -7.25 -2.49 2.79
CA VAL A 90 -6.45 -3.72 2.80
C VAL A 90 -7.29 -4.81 3.46
N SER A 91 -7.78 -5.75 2.67
CA SER A 91 -8.63 -6.85 3.12
C SER A 91 -7.81 -7.97 3.79
N ALA A 92 -8.48 -8.81 4.57
CA ALA A 92 -7.82 -9.90 5.32
C ALA A 92 -7.25 -11.02 4.40
N ASP A 93 -7.74 -11.10 3.16
CA ASP A 93 -7.18 -11.96 2.11
C ASP A 93 -5.90 -11.38 1.48
N GLY A 94 -5.49 -10.17 1.89
CA GLY A 94 -4.34 -9.45 1.37
C GLY A 94 -4.65 -8.53 0.20
N SER A 95 -5.89 -8.47 -0.28
CA SER A 95 -6.25 -7.60 -1.40
C SER A 95 -6.13 -6.13 -1.00
N VAL A 96 -5.34 -5.35 -1.75
CA VAL A 96 -5.22 -3.90 -1.60
C VAL A 96 -6.13 -3.26 -2.65
N ILE A 97 -7.22 -2.67 -2.18
CA ILE A 97 -8.36 -2.26 -3.01
C ILE A 97 -8.49 -0.75 -2.97
N LEU A 98 -8.50 -0.11 -4.13
CA LEU A 98 -8.87 1.29 -4.24
C LEU A 98 -10.40 1.42 -4.33
N LEU A 99 -10.99 2.15 -3.39
CA LEU A 99 -12.44 2.40 -3.35
C LEU A 99 -12.83 3.75 -3.93
N SER A 100 -12.00 4.77 -3.72
CA SER A 100 -12.21 6.12 -4.24
C SER A 100 -10.89 6.86 -4.39
N GLY A 101 -10.85 7.81 -5.32
CA GLY A 101 -9.66 8.62 -5.58
C GLY A 101 -9.77 9.35 -6.91
N GLN A 102 -8.78 10.19 -7.20
CA GLN A 102 -8.64 10.86 -8.49
C GLN A 102 -7.90 9.97 -9.49
N ALA A 103 -8.29 10.03 -10.77
CA ALA A 103 -7.64 9.27 -11.83
C ALA A 103 -6.25 9.80 -12.14
N GLY A 104 -5.23 8.97 -11.98
CA GLY A 104 -3.83 9.28 -12.30
C GLY A 104 -2.89 8.41 -11.49
N PHE A 105 -2.64 8.74 -10.22
CA PHE A 105 -1.85 7.92 -9.32
C PHE A 105 -2.54 7.72 -7.97
N VAL A 106 -2.12 6.66 -7.26
CA VAL A 106 -2.36 6.42 -5.84
C VAL A 106 -1.02 6.22 -5.14
N SER A 107 -0.78 6.92 -4.04
CA SER A 107 0.38 6.71 -3.18
C SER A 107 0.03 5.75 -2.04
N LEU A 108 0.88 4.74 -1.87
CA LEU A 108 0.83 3.81 -0.73
C LEU A 108 1.91 4.15 0.32
N ASP A 109 2.62 5.25 0.14
CA ASP A 109 3.56 5.72 1.14
C ASP A 109 2.83 6.09 2.42
N ASN A 110 3.41 5.73 3.57
CA ASN A 110 2.83 5.87 4.91
C ASN A 110 1.63 4.95 5.21
N VAL A 111 1.28 4.00 4.34
CA VAL A 111 0.32 2.95 4.71
C VAL A 111 1.06 1.92 5.57
N ALA A 112 0.61 1.76 6.82
CA ALA A 112 1.18 0.80 7.75
C ALA A 112 0.11 0.15 8.64
N PHE A 113 0.28 -1.14 8.94
CA PHE A 113 -0.63 -1.91 9.79
C PHE A 113 0.04 -3.15 10.38
N LYS A 114 -0.61 -3.78 11.37
CA LYS A 114 -0.13 -5.07 11.90
C LYS A 114 -0.46 -6.24 10.98
N ALA A 115 0.56 -7.02 10.64
CA ALA A 115 0.37 -8.38 10.12
C ALA A 115 -0.26 -9.24 11.24
N GLY A 116 -1.20 -10.11 10.88
CA GLY A 116 -1.79 -11.14 11.74
C GLY A 116 -2.05 -10.75 13.21
N SER A 117 -3.23 -10.24 13.53
CA SER A 117 -3.71 -10.09 14.93
C SER A 117 -5.23 -10.05 15.04
#